data_AF-A0A1C4L189-F1
#
_entry.id   AF-A0A1C4L189-F1
#
_cell.length_a   1.000
_cell.length_b   1.000
_cell.length_c   1.000
_cell.angle_alpha   90.00
_cell.angle_beta   90.00
_cell.angle_gamma   90.00
#
_symmetry.space_group_name_H-M   'P 1'
#
loop_
_entity.id
_entity.type
_entity.pdbx_description
1 polymer ?
#
loop_
_entity_poly.entity_id
_entity_poly.type
_entity_poly.pdbx_seq_one_letter_code
_entity_poly.pdbx_strand_id
1 'polypeptide(L)'
;MDVRLAYGETGLHIDVDPAVTTVVEPVHHEAAADQPGVLTRALRFPVAGPLRERVARGQTVAISACDGTRPQPRQLMIPAVLAELDGIVRLEDVVILVATGTHRGNSDGELRRMFGDAVVDSVAPWCAPPVVPGRRSPPRPPPPWRRWAPATSPSAR
;
A
#
# COMPACT_ATOMS: atom_id res chain seq x y z
N MET A 1 -3.16 -31.76 24.50
CA MET A 1 -2.94 -31.60 23.06
C MET A 1 -2.13 -30.35 22.84
N ASP A 2 -1.12 -30.40 21.98
CA ASP A 2 -0.25 -29.25 21.69
C ASP A 2 -0.94 -28.30 20.71
N VAL A 3 -0.99 -27.01 21.05
CA VAL A 3 -1.58 -25.94 20.24
C VAL A 3 -0.55 -24.82 20.10
N ARG A 4 -0.34 -24.36 18.86
CA ARG A 4 0.56 -23.24 18.56
C ARG A 4 -0.22 -21.93 18.42
N LEU A 5 0.04 -20.98 19.31
CA LEU A 5 -0.51 -19.63 19.27
C LEU A 5 0.39 -18.68 18.46
N ALA A 6 -0.24 -17.77 17.71
CA ALA A 6 0.44 -16.66 17.04
C ALA A 6 0.90 -15.62 18.08
N TYR A 7 2.13 -15.79 18.57
CA TYR A 7 2.74 -14.92 19.57
C TYR A 7 4.18 -14.57 19.18
N GLY A 8 4.48 -13.28 19.04
CA GLY A 8 5.76 -12.81 18.52
C GLY A 8 6.02 -13.32 17.09
N GLU A 9 7.28 -13.55 16.76
CA GLU A 9 7.70 -14.06 15.44
C GLU A 9 7.83 -15.59 15.39
N THR A 10 8.01 -16.23 16.55
CA THR A 10 8.26 -17.67 16.64
C THR A 10 7.01 -18.48 16.96
N GLY A 11 5.98 -17.86 17.54
CA GLY A 11 4.83 -18.55 18.11
C GLY A 11 5.09 -19.08 19.53
N LEU A 12 4.01 -19.48 20.20
CA LEU A 12 4.03 -20.06 21.54
C LEU A 12 3.28 -21.40 21.52
N HIS A 13 3.92 -22.46 21.99
CA HIS A 13 3.30 -23.76 22.17
C HIS A 13 2.69 -23.87 23.56
N ILE A 14 1.46 -24.36 23.64
CA ILE A 14 0.75 -24.64 24.89
C ILE A 14 0.16 -26.04 24.83
N ASP A 15 0.19 -26.75 25.95
CA ASP A 15 -0.52 -28.02 26.10
C ASP A 15 -1.86 -27.78 26.81
N VAL A 16 -2.95 -28.24 26.19
CA VAL A 16 -4.32 -28.08 26.72
C VAL A 16 -5.03 -29.41 26.84
N ASP A 17 -5.88 -29.58 27.85
CA ASP A 17 -6.65 -30.82 28.03
C ASP A 17 -7.82 -30.88 27.02
N PRO A 18 -7.82 -31.85 26.07
CA PRO A 18 -8.89 -31.97 25.08
C PRO A 18 -10.24 -32.40 25.69
N ALA A 19 -10.28 -32.90 26.93
CA ALA A 19 -11.53 -33.28 27.60
C ALA A 19 -12.38 -32.07 28.02
N VAL A 20 -11.74 -30.89 28.19
CA VAL A 20 -12.39 -29.67 28.67
C VAL A 20 -12.14 -28.45 27.79
N THR A 21 -11.44 -28.62 26.66
CA THR A 21 -11.03 -27.52 25.78
C THR A 21 -11.47 -27.76 24.34
N THR A 22 -12.13 -26.76 23.75
CA THR A 22 -12.44 -26.72 22.32
C THR A 22 -11.52 -25.72 21.63
N VAL A 23 -10.83 -26.17 20.58
CA VAL A 23 -9.98 -25.30 19.74
C VAL A 23 -10.75 -24.92 18.47
N VAL A 24 -10.81 -23.62 18.19
CA VAL A 24 -11.49 -23.06 17.01
C VAL A 24 -10.45 -22.37 16.14
N GLU A 25 -10.29 -22.84 14.90
CA GLU A 25 -9.27 -22.35 13.97
C GLU A 25 -9.91 -21.84 12.68
N PRO A 26 -9.29 -20.84 12.02
CA PRO A 26 -9.71 -20.44 10.70
C PRO A 26 -9.41 -21.54 9.68
N VAL A 27 -10.25 -21.64 8.66
CA VAL A 27 -9.93 -22.42 7.47
C VAL A 27 -8.84 -21.67 6.71
N HIS A 28 -7.65 -22.24 6.64
CA HIS A 28 -6.55 -21.69 5.86
C HIS A 28 -6.73 -22.07 4.39
N HIS A 29 -6.64 -21.06 3.51
CA HIS A 29 -6.66 -21.28 2.07
C HIS A 29 -5.23 -21.21 1.54
N GLU A 30 -4.91 -22.11 0.60
CA GLU A 30 -3.64 -22.01 -0.11
C GLU A 30 -3.58 -20.71 -0.92
N ALA A 31 -2.38 -20.12 -0.95
CA ALA A 31 -2.12 -18.99 -1.83
C ALA A 31 -2.28 -19.40 -3.30
N ALA A 32 -2.68 -18.46 -4.15
CA ALA A 32 -2.70 -18.71 -5.58
C ALA A 32 -1.31 -19.10 -6.09
N ALA A 33 -1.21 -20.18 -6.88
CA ALA A 33 0.06 -20.64 -7.44
C ALA A 33 0.74 -19.60 -8.33
N ASP A 34 -0.06 -18.83 -9.09
CA ASP A 34 0.38 -17.71 -9.92
C ASP A 34 -0.27 -16.40 -9.41
N GLN A 35 0.27 -15.86 -8.32
CA GLN A 35 -0.22 -14.60 -7.73
C GLN A 35 -0.18 -13.43 -8.72
N PRO A 36 0.92 -13.20 -9.49
CA PRO A 36 0.96 -12.13 -10.48
C PRO A 36 -0.13 -12.27 -11.55
N GLY A 37 -0.31 -13.45 -12.13
CA GLY A 37 -1.34 -13.65 -13.15
C GLY A 37 -2.76 -13.54 -12.59
N VAL A 38 -3.01 -13.90 -11.33
CA VAL A 38 -4.29 -13.62 -10.67
C VAL A 38 -4.57 -12.12 -10.61
N LEU A 39 -3.58 -11.31 -10.22
CA LEU A 39 -3.71 -9.85 -10.14
C LEU A 39 -3.94 -9.24 -11.53
N THR A 40 -3.17 -9.65 -12.54
CA THR A 40 -3.35 -9.19 -13.92
C THR A 40 -4.73 -9.53 -14.46
N ARG A 41 -5.21 -10.77 -14.24
CA ARG A 41 -6.56 -11.18 -14.65
C ARG A 41 -7.64 -10.34 -13.96
N ALA A 42 -7.50 -10.10 -12.66
CA ALA A 42 -8.46 -9.30 -11.89
C ALA A 42 -8.55 -7.85 -12.39
N LEU A 43 -7.43 -7.25 -12.81
CA LEU A 43 -7.39 -5.88 -13.34
C LEU A 43 -7.96 -5.77 -14.76
N ARG A 44 -7.73 -6.79 -15.60
CA ARG A 44 -8.20 -6.82 -17.00
C ARG A 44 -9.65 -7.28 -17.17
N PHE A 45 -10.14 -8.12 -16.26
CA PHE A 45 -11.52 -8.64 -16.25
C PHE A 45 -12.23 -8.33 -14.92
N PRO A 46 -12.37 -7.05 -14.54
CA PRO A 46 -12.97 -6.70 -13.26
C PRO A 46 -14.50 -6.78 -13.29
N VAL A 47 -15.09 -6.94 -12.11
CA VAL A 47 -16.55 -7.00 -11.93
C VAL A 47 -17.29 -5.71 -12.32
N ALA A 48 -16.58 -4.57 -12.38
CA ALA A 48 -17.15 -3.25 -12.60
C ALA A 48 -16.34 -2.40 -13.58
N GLY A 49 -15.92 -2.99 -14.71
CA GLY A 49 -15.26 -2.29 -15.82
C GLY A 49 -13.76 -2.02 -15.63
N PRO A 50 -12.93 -2.12 -16.69
CA PRO A 50 -11.46 -2.00 -16.62
C PRO A 50 -10.98 -0.68 -16.01
N LEU A 51 -9.88 -0.75 -15.25
CA LEU A 51 -9.25 0.44 -14.66
C LEU A 51 -8.77 1.41 -15.75
N ARG A 52 -8.24 0.90 -16.86
CA ARG A 52 -7.72 1.69 -18.00
C ARG A 52 -8.78 2.58 -18.66
N GLU A 53 -10.04 2.18 -18.60
CA GLU A 53 -11.16 2.95 -19.17
C GLU A 53 -11.60 4.10 -18.25
N ARG A 54 -11.17 4.09 -16.99
CA ARG A 54 -11.52 5.08 -15.97
C ARG A 54 -10.48 6.19 -15.81
N VAL A 55 -9.34 6.08 -16.49
CA VAL A 55 -8.22 7.01 -16.37
C VAL A 55 -7.91 7.63 -17.73
N ALA A 56 -7.87 8.96 -17.78
CA ALA A 56 -7.50 9.68 -18.98
C ALA A 56 -5.97 9.87 -19.08
N ARG A 57 -5.47 10.01 -20.32
CA ARG A 57 -4.06 10.34 -20.55
C ARG A 57 -3.70 11.67 -19.88
N GLY A 58 -2.58 11.68 -19.15
CA GLY A 58 -2.09 12.87 -18.43
C GLY A 58 -2.85 13.22 -17.15
N GLN A 59 -3.77 12.37 -16.69
CA GLN A 59 -4.46 12.53 -15.41
C GLN A 59 -3.52 12.22 -14.24
N THR A 60 -3.68 12.94 -13.13
CA THR A 60 -3.01 12.59 -11.87
C THR A 60 -3.80 11.52 -11.12
N VAL A 61 -3.11 10.52 -10.57
CA VAL A 61 -3.72 9.34 -9.94
C VAL A 61 -3.23 9.21 -8.50
N ALA A 62 -4.16 8.99 -7.58
CA ALA A 62 -3.85 8.64 -6.20
C ALA A 62 -4.29 7.19 -5.93
N ILE A 63 -3.35 6.34 -5.53
CA ILE A 63 -3.62 4.96 -5.12
C ILE A 63 -3.67 4.92 -3.60
N SER A 64 -4.84 4.61 -3.03
CA SER A 64 -4.97 4.40 -1.59
C SER A 64 -4.50 3.00 -1.22
N ALA A 65 -3.55 2.89 -0.28
CA ALA A 65 -3.05 1.63 0.23
C ALA A 65 -3.15 1.61 1.77
N CYS A 66 -3.57 0.49 2.35
CA CYS A 66 -3.62 0.36 3.80
C CYS A 66 -2.22 0.51 4.42
N ASP A 67 -2.14 0.99 5.65
CA ASP A 67 -0.88 1.11 6.40
C ASP A 67 -0.24 -0.24 6.78
N GLY A 68 0.91 -0.20 7.44
CA GLY A 68 1.67 -1.41 7.84
C GLY A 68 0.94 -2.36 8.80
N THR A 69 -0.21 -1.99 9.36
CA THR A 69 -0.97 -2.84 10.29
C THR A 69 -1.88 -3.86 9.60
N ARG A 70 -2.03 -3.76 8.27
CA ARG A 70 -2.85 -4.68 7.46
C ARG A 70 -1.97 -5.63 6.64
N PRO A 71 -2.21 -6.95 6.68
CA PRO A 71 -1.42 -7.95 5.96
C PRO A 71 -1.82 -8.05 4.48
N GLN A 72 -1.72 -6.95 3.73
CA GLN A 72 -1.92 -6.95 2.27
C GLN A 72 -0.58 -7.16 1.53
N PRO A 73 -0.55 -7.99 0.47
CA PRO A 73 0.65 -8.24 -0.34
C PRO A 73 0.94 -7.07 -1.31
N ARG A 74 1.24 -5.89 -0.75
CA ARG A 74 1.40 -4.63 -1.50
C ARG A 74 2.54 -4.66 -2.50
N GLN A 75 3.63 -5.40 -2.23
CA GLN A 75 4.74 -5.56 -3.17
C GLN A 75 4.31 -6.27 -4.47
N LEU A 76 3.18 -6.98 -4.46
CA LEU A 76 2.59 -7.58 -5.67
C LEU A 76 1.49 -6.69 -6.24
N MET A 77 0.59 -6.19 -5.38
CA MET A 77 -0.60 -5.45 -5.82
C MET A 77 -0.27 -4.09 -6.44
N ILE A 78 0.64 -3.31 -5.84
CA ILE A 78 0.96 -1.96 -6.33
C ILE A 78 1.64 -2.03 -7.70
N PRO A 79 2.67 -2.85 -7.94
CA PRO A 79 3.25 -3.00 -9.27
C PRO A 79 2.23 -3.47 -10.33
N ALA A 80 1.30 -4.35 -9.97
CA ALA A 80 0.26 -4.79 -10.90
C ALA A 80 -0.68 -3.63 -11.33
N VAL A 81 -1.07 -2.77 -10.38
CA VAL A 81 -1.88 -1.57 -10.70
C VAL A 81 -1.08 -0.58 -11.54
N LEU A 82 0.19 -0.34 -11.22
CA LEU A 82 1.05 0.55 -12.01
C LEU A 82 1.25 0.03 -13.43
N ALA A 83 1.45 -1.27 -13.62
CA ALA A 83 1.56 -1.90 -14.93
C ALA A 83 0.26 -1.78 -15.74
N GLU A 84 -0.90 -1.86 -15.09
CA GLU A 84 -2.19 -1.66 -15.76
C GLU A 84 -2.36 -0.21 -16.26
N LEU A 85 -1.76 0.76 -15.57
CA LEU A 85 -1.80 2.19 -15.89
C LEU A 85 -0.67 2.66 -16.83
N ASP A 86 0.29 1.79 -17.13
CA ASP A 86 1.44 2.09 -17.98
C ASP A 86 1.01 2.55 -19.39
N GLY A 87 1.68 3.58 -19.90
CA GLY A 87 1.36 4.25 -21.16
C GLY A 87 0.10 5.14 -21.15
N ILE A 88 -0.59 5.28 -20.01
CA ILE A 88 -1.72 6.19 -19.82
C ILE A 88 -1.30 7.37 -18.93
N VAL A 89 -0.68 7.06 -17.78
CA VAL A 89 -0.16 8.05 -16.83
C VAL A 89 1.32 7.82 -16.61
N ARG A 90 2.05 8.89 -16.30
CA ARG A 90 3.48 8.81 -15.98
C ARG A 90 3.63 8.59 -14.48
N LEU A 91 4.70 7.91 -14.05
CA LEU A 91 4.89 7.59 -12.62
C LEU A 91 4.98 8.85 -11.75
N GLU A 92 5.51 9.96 -12.29
CA GLU A 92 5.56 11.26 -11.60
C GLU A 92 4.18 11.88 -11.33
N ASP A 93 3.14 11.43 -12.03
CA ASP A 93 1.74 11.86 -11.87
C ASP A 93 0.97 10.93 -10.91
N VAL A 94 1.62 9.92 -10.34
CA VAL A 94 1.06 8.95 -9.40
C VAL A 94 1.54 9.24 -7.98
N VAL A 95 0.63 9.13 -7.00
CA VAL A 95 0.97 9.14 -5.56
C VAL A 95 0.34 7.94 -4.87
N ILE A 96 1.09 7.31 -3.95
CA ILE A 96 0.53 6.27 -3.07
C ILE A 96 0.13 6.94 -1.75
N LEU A 97 -1.16 6.99 -1.45
CA LEU A 97 -1.68 7.49 -0.19
C LEU A 97 -1.74 6.35 0.83
N VAL A 98 -0.90 6.39 1.86
CA VAL A 98 -0.94 5.43 2.95
C VAL A 98 -2.08 5.79 3.89
N ALA A 99 -3.14 5.00 3.85
CA ALA A 99 -4.35 5.17 4.62
C ALA A 99 -4.15 4.72 6.07
N THR A 100 -3.53 5.60 6.88
CA THR A 100 -3.22 5.39 8.30
C THR A 100 -4.46 5.47 9.20
N GLY A 101 -5.52 6.17 8.77
CA GLY A 101 -6.67 6.43 9.62
C GLY A 101 -6.26 7.19 10.87
N THR A 102 -6.45 6.59 12.05
CA THR A 102 -6.04 7.15 13.35
C THR A 102 -4.62 6.72 13.78
N HIS A 103 -3.94 5.87 13.01
CA HIS A 103 -2.60 5.41 13.32
C HIS A 103 -1.55 6.49 13.03
N ARG A 104 -0.35 6.30 13.62
CA ARG A 104 0.81 7.12 13.26
C ARG A 104 1.21 6.90 11.80
N GLY A 105 1.94 7.86 11.24
CA GLY A 105 2.61 7.68 9.95
C GLY A 105 3.61 6.52 9.99
N ASN A 106 3.81 5.89 8.83
CA ASN A 106 4.86 4.88 8.66
C ASN A 106 6.23 5.55 8.47
N SER A 107 7.28 4.91 9.00
CA SER A 107 8.67 5.32 8.75
C SER A 107 9.13 4.89 7.35
N ASP A 108 10.22 5.47 6.84
CA ASP A 108 10.79 5.08 5.54
C ASP A 108 11.09 3.57 5.46
N GLY A 109 11.71 3.01 6.50
CA GLY A 109 11.97 1.57 6.56
C GLY A 109 10.70 0.71 6.60
N GLU A 110 9.61 1.20 7.20
CA GLU A 110 8.31 0.52 7.13
C GLU A 110 7.72 0.59 5.72
N LEU A 111 7.79 1.74 5.05
CA LEU A 111 7.32 1.92 3.68
C LEU A 111 8.07 1.01 2.71
N ARG A 112 9.40 0.90 2.85
CA ARG A 112 10.23 -0.01 2.05
C ARG A 112 9.86 -1.47 2.28
N ARG A 113 9.61 -1.88 3.52
CA ARG A 113 9.09 -3.23 3.82
C ARG A 113 7.71 -3.46 3.22
N MET A 114 6.82 -2.46 3.26
CA MET A 114 5.46 -2.56 2.74
C MET A 114 5.42 -2.65 1.22
N PHE A 115 6.14 -1.78 0.52
CA PHE A 115 6.00 -1.58 -0.93
C PHE A 115 7.16 -2.15 -1.75
N GLY A 116 8.31 -2.39 -1.13
CA GLY A 116 9.57 -2.70 -1.81
C GLY A 116 10.30 -1.44 -2.26
N ASP A 117 11.64 -1.52 -2.31
CA ASP A 117 12.50 -0.38 -2.64
C ASP A 117 12.17 0.23 -4.00
N ALA A 118 11.99 -0.62 -5.03
CA ALA A 118 11.71 -0.15 -6.39
C ALA A 118 10.46 0.74 -6.47
N VAL A 119 9.41 0.43 -5.72
CA VAL A 119 8.18 1.23 -5.70
C VAL A 119 8.42 2.54 -4.96
N VAL A 120 9.06 2.50 -3.79
CA VAL A 120 9.33 3.70 -2.98
C VAL A 120 10.23 4.68 -3.72
N ASP A 121 11.21 4.17 -4.48
CA ASP A 121 12.16 4.97 -5.24
C ASP A 121 11.54 5.54 -6.53
N SER A 122 10.48 4.91 -7.06
CA SER A 122 9.82 5.32 -8.31
C SER A 122 8.57 6.18 -8.12
N VAL A 123 7.82 5.94 -7.04
CA VAL A 123 6.53 6.59 -6.75
C VAL A 123 6.50 6.99 -5.29
N ALA A 124 6.41 8.28 -5.01
CA ALA A 124 6.47 8.81 -3.65
C ALA A 124 5.27 8.31 -2.79
N PRO A 125 5.50 7.50 -1.74
CA PRO A 125 4.47 7.17 -0.78
C PRO A 125 4.25 8.37 0.14
N TRP A 126 2.99 8.72 0.37
CA TRP A 126 2.60 9.80 1.26
C TRP A 126 1.73 9.25 2.38
N CYS A 127 2.24 9.37 3.62
CA CYS A 127 1.43 9.14 4.81
C CYS A 127 0.65 10.41 5.14
N ALA A 128 -0.67 10.30 5.26
CA ALA A 128 -1.47 11.40 5.76
C ALA A 128 -1.05 11.73 7.21
N PRO A 129 -0.89 13.03 7.57
CA PRO A 129 -0.73 13.39 8.97
C PRO A 129 -1.99 12.94 9.75
N PRO A 130 -1.86 12.57 11.04
CA PRO A 130 -2.99 12.14 11.84
C PRO A 130 -4.09 13.20 11.83
N VAL A 131 -5.34 12.77 11.67
CA VAL A 131 -6.50 13.66 11.69
C VAL A 131 -6.68 14.17 13.12
N VAL A 132 -6.39 15.45 13.36
CA VAL A 132 -6.62 16.12 14.64
C VAL A 132 -7.98 16.83 14.57
N PRO A 133 -9.00 16.43 15.37
CA PRO A 133 -10.29 17.09 15.39
C PRO A 133 -10.15 18.60 15.63
N GLY A 134 -10.83 19.42 14.83
CA GLY A 134 -10.80 20.89 14.95
C GLY A 134 -9.62 21.60 14.30
N ARG A 135 -8.59 20.89 13.80
CA ARG A 135 -7.57 21.49 12.92
C ARG A 135 -7.94 21.27 11.46
N ARG A 136 -8.05 22.35 10.69
CA ARG A 136 -8.04 22.25 9.21
C ARG A 136 -6.76 21.51 8.81
N SER A 137 -6.88 20.60 7.83
CA SER A 137 -5.71 19.97 7.23
C SER A 137 -4.69 21.06 6.90
N PRO A 138 -3.41 20.91 7.26
CA PRO A 138 -2.40 21.85 6.79
C PRO A 138 -2.52 21.97 5.27
N PRO A 139 -2.26 23.16 4.69
CA PRO A 139 -2.30 23.32 3.24
C PRO A 139 -1.49 22.18 2.61
N ARG A 140 -2.09 21.52 1.62
CA ARG A 140 -1.43 20.42 0.91
C ARG A 140 -0.02 20.91 0.55
N PRO A 141 1.06 20.21 0.95
CA PRO A 141 2.35 20.52 0.38
C PRO A 141 2.16 20.48 -1.14
N PRO A 142 2.81 21.39 -1.89
CA PRO A 142 2.73 21.33 -3.34
C PRO A 142 3.08 19.91 -3.78
N PRO A 143 2.38 19.37 -4.78
CA PRO A 143 2.62 18.00 -5.23
C PRO A 143 4.12 17.80 -5.49
N PRO A 144 4.68 16.61 -5.22
CA PRO A 144 6.12 16.38 -5.17
C PRO A 144 6.88 16.89 -6.40
N TRP A 145 6.25 16.94 -7.58
CA TRP A 145 6.83 17.51 -8.80
C TRP A 145 7.19 19.01 -8.75
N ARG A 146 6.69 19.80 -7.77
CA ARG A 146 7.13 21.20 -7.58
C ARG A 146 8.31 21.37 -6.62
N ARG A 147 8.71 20.35 -5.86
CA ARG A 147 9.85 20.44 -4.91
C ARG A 147 11.21 20.08 -5.51
N TRP A 148 11.25 19.61 -6.77
CA TRP A 148 12.47 19.12 -7.43
C TRP A 148 12.91 19.95 -8.65
N ALA A 149 12.41 21.19 -8.81
CA ALA A 149 13.05 22.12 -9.73
C ALA A 149 14.37 22.60 -9.08
N PRO A 150 15.54 22.52 -9.74
CA PRO A 150 16.74 23.17 -9.23
C PRO A 150 16.39 24.64 -9.04
N ALA A 151 16.73 25.19 -7.86
CA ALA A 151 16.59 26.61 -7.61
C ALA A 151 17.36 27.35 -8.71
N THR A 152 16.65 27.91 -9.69
CA THR A 152 17.24 28.92 -10.55
C THR A 152 17.53 30.11 -9.63
N SER A 153 18.79 30.22 -9.24
CA SER A 153 19.36 31.41 -8.61
C SER A 153 18.93 32.64 -9.42
N PRO A 154 18.29 33.66 -8.81
CA PRO A 154 18.29 34.97 -9.41
C PRO A 154 19.65 35.61 -9.11
N SER A 155 20.61 35.41 -10.02
CA SER A 155 21.71 36.35 -10.19
C SER A 155 21.40 37.26 -11.38
N ALA A 156 21.53 38.57 -11.15
CA ALA A 156 21.44 39.69 -12.09
C ALA A 156 20.05 39.92 -12.74
N ARG A 157 19.38 41.07 -12.64
CA ARG A 157 19.78 42.47 -12.45
C ARG A 157 18.70 43.21 -11.66
#